data_AF-B4VTI7-F1
#
_entry.id   AF-B4VTI7-F1
#
_cell.length_a   1.000
_cell.length_b   1.000
_cell.length_c   1.000
_cell.angle_alpha   90.00
_cell.angle_beta   90.00
_cell.angle_gamma   90.00
#
_symmetry.space_group_name_H-M   'P 1'
#
loop_
_entity.id
_entity.type
_entity.pdbx_description
1 polymer ?
#
loop_
_entity_poly.entity_id
_entity_poly.type
_entity_poly.pdbx_seq_one_letter_code
_entity_poly.pdbx_strand_id
1 'polypeptide(L)'
;MINKFLVVRSVLSRLRMIGVVLLVSLLLSGCVKYDVLVNVKDENHGAIVQQIRLGEQLRSFSNAQATEWLKSIERRAKELHGKTTRRSQQTLVVTIPFSNGQELTTKFNQFFNPVNPTARKAKDRGTVDLPSLDSILSLDQRSFFVVQRNQLNYELDLRSLAVLSANGSVIVSPGSLLDLQFSLQTPWGANILDLGDNTITPQIYDDGHQLVWTLIPGQLNRLGVVYWVPSPLGIGTIVIVLLVLGGFWVKYKSFPGTSTA
;
A
#
# COMPACT_ATOMS: atom_id res chain seq x y z
N MET A 1 49.18 -31.36 -17.52
CA MET A 1 47.73 -31.14 -17.75
C MET A 1 46.86 -31.13 -16.47
N ILE A 2 47.43 -31.37 -15.27
CA ILE A 2 46.67 -31.56 -14.01
C ILE A 2 46.26 -30.24 -13.32
N ASN A 3 46.92 -29.12 -13.64
CA ASN A 3 46.75 -27.87 -12.88
C ASN A 3 45.49 -27.05 -13.25
N LYS A 4 44.93 -27.22 -14.45
CA LYS A 4 43.75 -26.44 -14.91
C LYS A 4 42.44 -26.90 -14.26
N PHE A 5 42.33 -28.18 -13.89
CA PHE A 5 41.10 -28.77 -13.34
C PHE A 5 40.85 -28.37 -11.88
N LEU A 6 41.93 -28.19 -11.10
CA LEU A 6 41.88 -27.70 -9.72
C LEU A 6 41.45 -26.23 -9.63
N VAL A 7 41.93 -25.39 -10.56
CA VAL A 7 41.58 -23.96 -10.62
C VAL A 7 40.11 -23.76 -10.99
N VAL A 8 39.59 -24.50 -11.98
CA VAL A 8 38.16 -24.40 -12.38
C VAL A 8 37.25 -24.83 -11.22
N ARG A 9 37.60 -25.89 -10.49
CA ARG A 9 36.83 -26.38 -9.34
C ARG A 9 36.86 -25.40 -8.16
N SER A 10 37.97 -24.70 -7.92
CA SER A 10 38.05 -23.69 -6.86
C SER A 10 37.28 -22.41 -7.23
N VAL A 11 37.31 -22.00 -8.50
CA VAL A 11 36.54 -20.84 -9.00
C VAL A 11 35.04 -21.12 -8.91
N LEU A 12 34.60 -22.32 -9.29
CA LEU A 12 33.18 -22.71 -9.21
C LEU A 12 32.67 -22.78 -7.76
N SER A 13 33.50 -23.25 -6.83
CA SER A 13 33.21 -23.27 -5.39
C SER A 13 33.11 -21.85 -4.81
N ARG A 14 34.01 -20.93 -5.20
CA ARG A 14 33.96 -19.52 -4.79
C ARG A 14 32.74 -18.81 -5.36
N LEU A 15 32.37 -19.07 -6.61
CA LEU A 15 31.17 -18.51 -7.24
C LEU A 15 29.89 -18.98 -6.54
N ARG A 16 29.84 -20.27 -6.13
CA ARG A 16 28.74 -20.84 -5.37
C ARG A 16 28.63 -20.24 -3.95
N MET A 17 29.75 -20.02 -3.28
CA MET A 17 29.80 -19.33 -1.98
C MET A 17 29.37 -17.86 -2.11
N ILE A 18 29.84 -17.15 -3.12
CA ILE A 18 29.42 -15.77 -3.40
C ILE A 18 27.92 -15.73 -3.67
N GLY A 19 27.38 -16.64 -4.48
CA GLY A 19 25.95 -16.73 -4.75
C GLY A 19 25.11 -17.00 -3.50
N VAL A 20 25.58 -17.86 -2.59
CA VAL A 20 24.90 -18.12 -1.30
C VAL A 20 24.96 -16.90 -0.39
N VAL A 21 26.11 -16.22 -0.30
CA VAL A 21 26.26 -14.99 0.52
C VAL A 21 25.40 -13.85 -0.03
N LEU A 22 25.29 -13.73 -1.36
CA LEU A 22 24.45 -12.74 -2.02
C LEU A 22 22.96 -13.05 -1.78
N LEU A 23 22.54 -14.31 -1.94
CA LEU A 23 21.17 -14.76 -1.65
C LEU A 23 20.80 -14.53 -0.18
N VAL A 24 21.70 -14.86 0.74
CA VAL A 24 21.53 -14.63 2.18
C VAL A 24 21.47 -13.14 2.49
N SER A 25 22.30 -12.30 1.85
CA SER A 25 22.23 -10.84 2.03
C SER A 25 20.93 -10.24 1.51
N LEU A 26 20.38 -10.73 0.39
CA LEU A 26 19.06 -10.34 -0.11
C LEU A 26 17.91 -10.80 0.80
N LEU A 27 18.07 -11.94 1.49
CA LEU A 27 17.09 -12.44 2.45
C LEU A 27 17.15 -11.71 3.81
N LEU A 28 18.29 -11.08 4.13
CA LEU A 28 18.52 -10.36 5.40
C LEU A 28 18.35 -8.84 5.33
N SER A 29 18.15 -8.23 4.15
CA SER A 29 17.78 -6.81 4.06
C SER A 29 16.35 -6.62 4.60
N GLY A 30 16.29 -6.26 5.89
CA GLY A 30 15.08 -6.27 6.70
C GLY A 30 13.99 -5.28 6.25
N CYS A 31 12.75 -5.65 6.55
CA CYS A 31 11.58 -4.80 6.42
C CYS A 31 11.61 -3.67 7.46
N VAL A 32 11.97 -2.46 7.04
CA VAL A 32 11.60 -1.27 7.80
C VAL A 32 10.10 -1.05 7.60
N LYS A 33 9.32 -1.22 8.68
CA LYS A 33 7.88 -0.97 8.66
C LYS A 33 7.63 0.49 9.02
N TYR A 34 7.38 1.30 8.01
CA TYR A 34 6.90 2.67 8.16
C TYR A 34 5.35 2.71 8.26
N ASP A 35 4.82 3.83 8.71
CA ASP A 35 3.38 4.13 8.73
C ASP A 35 2.87 4.33 7.29
N VAL A 36 2.54 3.22 6.61
CA VAL A 36 2.10 3.20 5.21
C VAL A 36 0.61 2.91 5.13
N LEU A 37 -0.18 3.80 4.53
CA LEU A 37 -1.63 3.62 4.44
C LEU A 37 -2.03 2.51 3.47
N VAL A 38 -1.39 2.42 2.32
CA VAL A 38 -1.65 1.39 1.30
C VAL A 38 -0.32 0.75 0.90
N ASN A 39 -0.20 -0.55 1.14
CA ASN A 39 0.96 -1.35 0.78
C ASN A 39 0.58 -2.32 -0.35
N VAL A 40 1.13 -2.08 -1.54
CA VAL A 40 0.99 -2.97 -2.70
C VAL A 40 2.29 -3.77 -2.83
N LYS A 41 2.22 -5.08 -2.59
CA LYS A 41 3.39 -5.97 -2.68
C LYS A 41 3.48 -6.65 -4.04
N ASP A 42 2.36 -7.23 -4.47
CA ASP A 42 2.24 -7.92 -5.75
C ASP A 42 0.82 -7.74 -6.33
N GLU A 43 0.58 -8.30 -7.51
CA GLU A 43 -0.70 -8.21 -8.22
C GLU A 43 -1.89 -8.71 -7.37
N ASN A 44 -1.64 -9.70 -6.51
CA ASN A 44 -2.66 -10.43 -5.77
C ASN A 44 -2.60 -10.26 -4.24
N HIS A 45 -1.67 -9.46 -3.72
CA HIS A 45 -1.50 -9.25 -2.28
C HIS A 45 -1.14 -7.81 -1.97
N GLY A 46 -1.96 -7.21 -1.12
CA GLY A 46 -1.63 -5.96 -0.46
C GLY A 46 -2.42 -5.79 0.83
N ALA A 47 -2.15 -4.69 1.53
CA ALA A 47 -2.86 -4.34 2.75
C ALA A 47 -3.05 -2.84 2.87
N ILE A 48 -4.23 -2.45 3.34
CA ILE A 48 -4.49 -1.11 3.86
C ILE A 48 -4.04 -1.12 5.32
N VAL A 49 -3.04 -0.33 5.69
CA VAL A 49 -2.49 -0.27 7.05
C VAL A 49 -2.63 1.14 7.59
N GLN A 50 -3.58 1.38 8.50
CA GLN A 50 -3.77 2.70 9.08
C GLN A 50 -3.34 2.72 10.54
N GLN A 51 -2.38 3.58 10.86
CA GLN A 51 -2.08 3.92 12.24
C GLN A 51 -2.93 5.11 12.67
N ILE A 52 -3.77 4.90 13.66
CA ILE A 52 -4.63 5.93 14.24
C ILE A 52 -4.09 6.23 15.63
N ARG A 53 -3.55 7.45 15.80
CA ARG A 53 -3.07 7.96 17.08
C ARG A 53 -3.95 9.13 17.51
N LEU A 54 -4.58 9.04 18.67
CA LEU A 54 -5.26 10.17 19.29
C LEU A 54 -4.18 11.16 19.78
N GLY A 55 -4.06 12.31 19.11
CA GLY A 55 -3.15 13.38 19.52
C GLY A 55 -3.58 14.01 20.85
N GLU A 56 -2.65 14.71 21.50
CA GLU A 56 -2.88 15.39 22.78
C GLU A 56 -3.95 16.49 22.70
N GLN A 57 -4.24 17.02 21.52
CA GLN A 57 -5.29 18.01 21.29
C GLN A 57 -6.70 17.39 21.18
N LEU A 58 -6.80 16.06 21.02
CA LEU A 58 -8.05 15.29 21.17
C LEU A 58 -8.35 14.96 22.65
N ARG A 59 -7.64 15.57 23.61
CA ARG A 59 -7.95 15.51 25.05
C ARG A 59 -9.28 16.14 25.44
N SER A 60 -9.88 16.94 24.57
CA SER A 60 -11.25 17.46 24.76
C SER A 60 -12.31 16.35 24.70
N PHE A 61 -11.99 15.21 24.08
CA PHE A 61 -12.85 14.02 24.14
C PHE A 61 -12.72 13.35 25.50
N SER A 62 -13.84 13.00 26.10
CA SER A 62 -13.82 12.10 27.26
C SER A 62 -13.18 10.76 26.85
N ASN A 63 -12.45 10.11 27.77
CA ASN A 63 -11.84 8.81 27.50
C ASN A 63 -12.86 7.76 27.01
N ALA A 64 -14.12 7.88 27.43
CA ALA A 64 -15.23 7.04 26.98
C ALA A 64 -15.58 7.27 25.50
N GLN A 65 -15.67 8.52 25.07
CA GLN A 65 -15.94 8.92 23.68
C GLN A 65 -14.81 8.45 22.73
N ALA A 66 -13.56 8.70 23.10
CA ALA A 66 -12.40 8.25 22.31
C ALA A 66 -12.37 6.71 22.19
N THR A 67 -12.68 6.00 23.27
CA THR A 67 -12.73 4.53 23.27
C THR A 67 -13.85 4.00 22.38
N GLU A 68 -15.03 4.61 22.43
CA GLU A 68 -16.17 4.18 21.60
C GLU A 68 -15.91 4.45 20.11
N TRP A 69 -15.26 5.57 19.79
CA TRP A 69 -14.83 5.84 18.43
C TRP A 69 -13.82 4.80 17.92
N LEU A 70 -12.78 4.48 18.71
CA LEU A 70 -11.83 3.42 18.35
C LEU A 70 -12.52 2.05 18.17
N LYS A 71 -13.47 1.69 19.04
CA LYS A 71 -14.28 0.47 18.87
C LYS A 71 -15.08 0.48 17.57
N SER A 72 -15.60 1.64 17.17
CA SER A 72 -16.31 1.77 15.89
C SER A 72 -15.40 1.47 14.70
N ILE A 73 -14.13 1.91 14.75
CA ILE A 73 -13.11 1.61 13.75
C ILE A 73 -12.75 0.12 13.76
N GLU A 74 -12.57 -0.47 14.94
CA GLU A 74 -12.31 -1.91 15.07
C GLU A 74 -13.44 -2.76 14.46
N ARG A 75 -14.70 -2.38 14.67
CA ARG A 75 -15.85 -3.06 14.08
C ARG A 75 -15.84 -2.97 12.55
N ARG A 76 -15.61 -1.77 11.99
CA ARG A 76 -15.51 -1.59 10.53
C ARG A 76 -14.37 -2.41 9.93
N ALA A 77 -13.21 -2.44 10.59
CA ALA A 77 -12.09 -3.26 10.15
C ALA A 77 -12.45 -4.75 10.14
N LYS A 78 -13.13 -5.25 11.18
CA LYS A 78 -13.59 -6.66 11.26
C LYS A 78 -14.60 -7.01 10.18
N GLU A 79 -15.54 -6.11 9.88
CA GLU A 79 -16.53 -6.27 8.79
C GLU A 79 -15.84 -6.44 7.42
N LEU A 80 -14.64 -5.88 7.25
CA LEU A 80 -13.84 -5.98 6.02
C LEU A 80 -12.79 -7.10 6.06
N HIS A 81 -12.93 -8.05 6.98
CA HIS A 81 -11.96 -9.13 7.23
C HIS A 81 -10.55 -8.62 7.60
N GLY A 82 -10.48 -7.40 8.14
CA GLY A 82 -9.27 -6.81 8.68
C GLY A 82 -8.99 -7.23 10.11
N LYS A 83 -7.77 -6.92 10.55
CA LYS A 83 -7.28 -7.11 11.91
C LYS A 83 -6.98 -5.75 12.52
N THR A 84 -7.15 -5.63 13.83
CA THR A 84 -6.72 -4.46 14.58
C THR A 84 -5.73 -4.87 15.66
N THR A 85 -4.69 -4.07 15.84
CA THR A 85 -3.68 -4.23 16.88
C THR A 85 -3.66 -2.97 17.72
N ARG A 86 -3.97 -3.10 19.01
CA ARG A 86 -3.93 -1.97 19.92
C ARG A 86 -2.51 -1.81 20.45
N ARG A 87 -1.87 -0.67 20.15
CA ARG A 87 -0.51 -0.34 20.63
C ARG A 87 -0.56 0.37 21.99
N SER A 88 -1.64 1.11 22.26
CA SER A 88 -1.89 1.77 23.53
C SER A 88 -3.39 2.03 23.71
N GLN A 89 -3.82 2.63 24.82
CA GLN A 89 -5.22 3.05 24.96
C GLN A 89 -5.64 4.08 23.89
N GLN A 90 -4.67 4.78 23.29
CA GLN A 90 -4.87 5.90 22.35
C GLN A 90 -4.28 5.61 20.95
N THR A 91 -3.79 4.40 20.71
CA THR A 91 -3.15 4.04 19.44
C THR A 91 -3.66 2.70 18.94
N LEU A 92 -4.27 2.73 17.76
CA LEU A 92 -4.85 1.59 17.07
C LEU A 92 -4.22 1.45 15.69
N VAL A 93 -3.71 0.26 15.38
CA VAL A 93 -3.23 -0.08 14.04
C VAL A 93 -4.28 -0.97 13.39
N VAL A 94 -4.84 -0.53 12.27
CA VAL A 94 -5.80 -1.26 11.46
C VAL A 94 -5.07 -1.86 10.26
N THR A 95 -5.32 -3.13 9.95
CA THR A 95 -4.75 -3.81 8.79
C THR A 95 -5.84 -4.57 8.05
N ILE A 96 -6.18 -4.13 6.84
CA ILE A 96 -7.21 -4.74 6.01
C ILE A 96 -6.53 -5.33 4.78
N PRO A 97 -6.46 -6.66 4.63
CA PRO A 97 -5.85 -7.28 3.45
C PRO A 97 -6.77 -7.12 2.23
N PHE A 98 -6.17 -7.04 1.06
CA PHE A 98 -6.87 -7.12 -0.23
C PHE A 98 -6.08 -8.00 -1.20
N SER A 99 -6.81 -8.64 -2.12
CA SER A 99 -6.28 -9.60 -3.09
C SER A 99 -6.19 -9.06 -4.51
N ASN A 100 -6.73 -7.88 -4.78
CA ASN A 100 -6.64 -7.22 -6.09
C ASN A 100 -7.05 -5.75 -5.96
N GLY A 101 -6.93 -5.01 -7.07
CA GLY A 101 -7.23 -3.58 -7.10
C GLY A 101 -8.71 -3.23 -6.88
N GLN A 102 -9.63 -4.02 -7.40
CA GLN A 102 -11.07 -3.82 -7.19
C GLN A 102 -11.46 -4.05 -5.73
N GLU A 103 -10.85 -5.03 -5.08
CA GLU A 103 -11.07 -5.28 -3.67
C GLU A 103 -10.46 -4.17 -2.80
N LEU A 104 -9.28 -3.63 -3.17
CA LEU A 104 -8.71 -2.44 -2.53
C LEU A 104 -9.68 -1.27 -2.57
N THR A 105 -10.17 -0.89 -3.76
CA THR A 105 -11.10 0.25 -3.90
C THR A 105 -12.38 0.01 -3.11
N THR A 106 -12.95 -1.20 -3.19
CA THR A 106 -14.20 -1.53 -2.51
C THR A 106 -14.04 -1.48 -1.00
N LYS A 107 -13.02 -2.15 -0.45
CA LYS A 107 -12.77 -2.17 0.99
C LYS A 107 -12.40 -0.79 1.53
N PHE A 108 -11.57 -0.04 0.80
CA PHE A 108 -11.21 1.32 1.20
C PHE A 108 -12.44 2.22 1.24
N ASN A 109 -13.24 2.24 0.18
CA ASN A 109 -14.45 3.05 0.12
C ASN A 109 -15.47 2.61 1.18
N GLN A 110 -15.67 1.30 1.41
CA GLN A 110 -16.58 0.81 2.44
C GLN A 110 -16.10 1.11 3.87
N PHE A 111 -14.80 1.22 4.10
CA PHE A 111 -14.23 1.58 5.40
C PHE A 111 -14.54 3.03 5.80
N PHE A 112 -14.40 3.98 4.85
CA PHE A 112 -14.67 5.40 5.07
C PHE A 112 -16.14 5.79 4.82
N ASN A 113 -16.83 5.04 3.95
CA ASN A 113 -18.24 5.18 3.57
C ASN A 113 -19.02 3.88 3.86
N PRO A 114 -19.31 3.57 5.14
CA PRO A 114 -19.99 2.35 5.50
C PRO A 114 -21.42 2.29 4.92
N VAL A 115 -21.71 1.22 4.20
CA VAL A 115 -23.02 0.97 3.57
C VAL A 115 -24.03 0.40 4.59
N ASN A 116 -23.56 -0.30 5.62
CA ASN A 116 -24.39 -0.98 6.61
C ASN A 116 -25.17 0.02 7.48
N PRO A 117 -26.50 -0.15 7.71
CA PRO A 117 -27.31 0.79 8.48
C PRO A 117 -26.80 1.05 9.90
N THR A 118 -26.19 0.05 10.56
CA THR A 118 -25.63 0.20 11.91
C THR A 118 -24.32 1.00 11.91
N ALA A 119 -23.46 0.78 10.92
CA ALA A 119 -22.20 1.52 10.74
C ALA A 119 -22.44 2.91 10.16
N ARG A 120 -23.48 3.07 9.33
CA ARG A 120 -24.00 4.33 8.80
C ARG A 120 -24.67 5.14 9.89
N LYS A 121 -25.49 4.54 10.77
CA LYS A 121 -25.97 5.20 12.00
C LYS A 121 -24.82 5.64 12.90
N ALA A 122 -23.70 4.90 12.97
CA ALA A 122 -22.52 5.35 13.70
C ALA A 122 -21.76 6.49 13.00
N LYS A 123 -21.89 6.64 11.68
CA LYS A 123 -21.38 7.79 10.91
C LYS A 123 -22.32 9.01 11.02
N ASP A 124 -23.63 8.79 10.93
CA ASP A 124 -24.68 9.82 10.86
C ASP A 124 -25.12 10.33 12.24
N ARG A 125 -25.01 9.52 13.31
CA ARG A 125 -25.50 9.93 14.64
C ARG A 125 -24.58 10.88 15.40
N GLY A 126 -23.36 11.16 14.94
CA GLY A 126 -22.47 12.07 15.66
C GLY A 126 -22.32 11.77 17.16
N THR A 127 -22.59 10.52 17.60
CA THR A 127 -22.64 10.18 19.04
C THR A 127 -21.26 10.18 19.70
N VAL A 128 -20.23 10.50 18.91
CA VAL A 128 -18.98 11.10 19.35
C VAL A 128 -18.58 12.04 18.22
N ASP A 129 -18.35 13.33 18.50
CA ASP A 129 -18.00 14.41 17.57
C ASP A 129 -16.71 14.14 16.77
N LEU A 130 -16.69 13.15 15.89
CA LEU A 130 -15.65 13.04 14.88
C LEU A 130 -16.21 13.26 13.48
N PRO A 131 -15.58 14.15 12.70
CA PRO A 131 -16.02 14.50 11.36
C PRO A 131 -16.11 13.27 10.47
N SER A 132 -17.22 13.18 9.74
CA SER A 132 -17.32 12.28 8.61
C SER A 132 -16.39 12.77 7.50
N LEU A 133 -15.26 12.11 7.35
CA LEU A 133 -14.34 12.28 6.23
C LEU A 133 -15.00 11.63 5.00
N ASP A 134 -15.28 12.42 3.97
CA ASP A 134 -15.73 11.88 2.69
C ASP A 134 -14.50 11.60 1.82
N SER A 135 -14.38 10.35 1.40
CA SER A 135 -13.14 9.77 0.88
C SER A 135 -13.48 8.75 -0.20
N ILE A 136 -12.99 8.98 -1.42
CA ILE A 136 -13.26 8.14 -2.58
C ILE A 136 -11.94 7.74 -3.24
N LEU A 137 -11.71 6.44 -3.33
CA LEU A 137 -10.54 5.86 -3.98
C LEU A 137 -10.99 5.07 -5.21
N SER A 138 -10.34 5.35 -6.35
CA SER A 138 -10.58 4.71 -7.63
C SER A 138 -9.26 4.21 -8.21
N LEU A 139 -9.32 3.07 -8.90
CA LEU A 139 -8.15 2.41 -9.46
C LEU A 139 -8.51 1.86 -10.84
N ASP A 140 -7.80 2.34 -11.87
CA ASP A 140 -7.85 1.79 -13.21
C ASP A 140 -6.65 0.85 -13.42
N GLN A 141 -6.90 -0.36 -13.91
CA GLN A 141 -5.88 -1.40 -14.03
C GLN A 141 -5.77 -1.88 -15.48
N ARG A 142 -4.54 -1.92 -15.98
CA ARG A 142 -4.23 -2.49 -17.29
C ARG A 142 -3.16 -3.57 -17.14
N SER A 143 -3.58 -4.82 -17.29
CA SER A 143 -2.72 -5.99 -17.16
C SER A 143 -2.02 -6.29 -18.48
N PHE A 144 -0.71 -6.49 -18.42
CA PHE A 144 0.12 -7.04 -19.49
C PHE A 144 0.67 -8.39 -19.02
N PHE A 145 1.28 -9.16 -19.93
CA PHE A 145 1.73 -10.52 -19.63
C PHE A 145 2.68 -10.62 -18.42
N VAL A 146 3.63 -9.69 -18.28
CA VAL A 146 4.66 -9.70 -17.21
C VAL A 146 4.49 -8.58 -16.18
N VAL A 147 3.68 -7.58 -16.48
CA VAL A 147 3.58 -6.35 -15.68
C VAL A 147 2.15 -5.82 -15.72
N GLN A 148 1.74 -5.10 -14.68
CA GLN A 148 0.45 -4.43 -14.62
C GLN A 148 0.65 -2.94 -14.37
N ARG A 149 0.00 -2.11 -15.18
CA ARG A 149 -0.07 -0.66 -14.97
C ARG A 149 -1.31 -0.35 -14.13
N ASN A 150 -1.12 0.36 -13.03
CA ASN A 150 -2.19 0.78 -12.14
C ASN A 150 -2.22 2.31 -12.09
N GLN A 151 -3.41 2.89 -12.27
CA GLN A 151 -3.66 4.32 -12.13
C GLN A 151 -4.61 4.53 -10.95
N LEU A 152 -4.08 5.06 -9.86
CA LEU A 152 -4.82 5.31 -8.63
C LEU A 152 -5.17 6.79 -8.55
N ASN A 153 -6.46 7.09 -8.38
CA ASN A 153 -6.94 8.42 -8.06
C ASN A 153 -7.65 8.37 -6.70
N TYR A 154 -7.27 9.28 -5.81
CA TYR A 154 -7.83 9.40 -4.48
C TYR A 154 -8.31 10.83 -4.24
N GLU A 155 -9.56 10.96 -3.83
CA GLU A 155 -10.22 12.23 -3.49
C GLU A 155 -10.63 12.20 -2.03
N LEU A 156 -10.24 13.24 -1.29
CA LEU A 156 -10.56 13.39 0.13
C LEU A 156 -11.07 14.80 0.41
N ASP A 157 -12.33 14.90 0.79
CA ASP A 157 -12.95 16.18 1.15
C ASP A 157 -12.77 16.48 2.64
N LEU A 158 -11.88 17.43 2.93
CA LEU A 158 -11.60 17.90 4.28
C LEU A 158 -12.30 19.23 4.60
N ARG A 159 -13.17 19.75 3.73
CA ARG A 159 -13.87 21.03 3.97
C ARG A 159 -14.79 20.98 5.19
N SER A 160 -15.36 19.81 5.48
CA SER A 160 -16.18 19.59 6.69
C SER A 160 -15.37 19.78 7.99
N LEU A 161 -14.05 19.56 7.96
CA LEU A 161 -13.16 19.82 9.10
C LEU A 161 -13.02 21.31 9.41
N ALA A 162 -13.07 22.17 8.39
CA ALA A 162 -12.96 23.61 8.60
C ALA A 162 -14.18 24.19 9.31
N VAL A 163 -15.38 23.72 8.97
CA VAL A 163 -16.65 24.25 9.51
C VAL A 163 -16.83 23.91 11.00
N LEU A 164 -16.35 22.74 11.43
CA LEU A 164 -16.40 22.33 12.84
C LEU A 164 -15.53 23.21 13.75
N SER A 165 -14.45 23.81 13.22
CA SER A 165 -13.64 24.77 13.98
C SER A 165 -14.36 26.09 14.27
N ALA A 166 -15.38 26.45 13.47
CA ALA A 166 -16.09 27.72 13.56
C ALA A 166 -17.32 27.69 14.50
N ASN A 167 -17.94 26.52 14.72
CA ASN A 167 -19.20 26.37 15.48
C ASN A 167 -19.03 26.18 17.01
N GLY A 168 -17.86 26.46 17.57
CA GLY A 168 -17.76 26.86 18.98
C GLY A 168 -17.76 25.76 20.05
N SER A 169 -17.54 24.47 19.75
CA SER A 169 -17.29 23.47 20.81
C SER A 169 -15.82 23.11 21.04
N VAL A 170 -14.90 23.38 20.09
CA VAL A 170 -13.45 23.41 20.35
C VAL A 170 -12.77 24.29 19.30
N ILE A 171 -12.17 25.41 19.70
CA ILE A 171 -11.31 26.22 18.83
C ILE A 171 -10.03 25.42 18.60
N VAL A 172 -9.98 24.62 17.55
CA VAL A 172 -8.74 23.99 17.13
C VAL A 172 -8.60 24.20 15.63
N SER A 173 -7.47 24.79 15.25
CA SER A 173 -7.12 24.99 13.86
C SER A 173 -7.22 23.64 13.11
N PRO A 174 -7.92 23.56 11.98
CA PRO A 174 -8.07 22.32 11.20
C PRO A 174 -6.72 21.66 10.87
N GLY A 175 -5.67 22.49 10.75
CA GLY A 175 -4.27 22.09 10.52
C GLY A 175 -3.59 21.30 11.64
N SER A 176 -4.07 21.35 12.89
CA SER A 176 -3.34 20.76 14.03
C SER A 176 -4.01 19.53 14.66
N LEU A 177 -5.30 19.29 14.37
CA LEU A 177 -6.07 18.19 14.96
C LEU A 177 -5.68 16.81 14.44
N LEU A 178 -5.25 16.73 13.17
CA LEU A 178 -5.02 15.47 12.49
C LEU A 178 -3.94 15.71 11.42
N ASP A 179 -2.70 15.32 11.72
CA ASP A 179 -1.67 15.20 10.69
C ASP A 179 -2.06 14.02 9.79
N LEU A 180 -2.79 14.35 8.73
CA LEU A 180 -3.34 13.40 7.79
C LEU A 180 -2.30 13.17 6.70
N GLN A 181 -1.55 12.07 6.85
CA GLN A 181 -0.61 11.64 5.84
C GLN A 181 -1.19 10.44 5.09
N PHE A 182 -1.24 10.55 3.77
CA PHE A 182 -1.53 9.42 2.90
C PHE A 182 -0.19 8.88 2.39
N SER A 183 0.10 7.61 2.66
CA SER A 183 1.35 6.97 2.26
C SER A 183 1.05 5.75 1.40
N LEU A 184 1.66 5.69 0.22
CA LEU A 184 1.55 4.60 -0.75
C LEU A 184 2.93 3.98 -0.95
N GLN A 185 3.02 2.67 -0.73
CA GLN A 185 4.21 1.89 -1.08
C GLN A 185 3.96 1.13 -2.38
N THR A 186 4.87 1.26 -3.33
CA THR A 186 4.82 0.64 -4.66
C THR A 186 6.10 -0.16 -4.94
N PRO A 187 6.01 -1.27 -5.68
CA PRO A 187 7.16 -2.16 -5.88
C PRO A 187 8.19 -1.67 -6.91
N TRP A 188 7.79 -0.86 -7.90
CA TRP A 188 8.67 -0.37 -8.98
C TRP A 188 8.59 1.15 -9.21
N GLY A 189 8.34 1.87 -8.13
CA GLY A 189 8.17 3.31 -8.15
C GLY A 189 6.89 3.79 -8.85
N ALA A 190 6.70 5.10 -8.85
CA ALA A 190 5.48 5.70 -9.36
C ALA A 190 5.69 7.06 -10.03
N ASN A 191 4.82 7.36 -10.99
CA ASN A 191 4.74 8.66 -11.67
C ASN A 191 3.53 9.42 -11.14
N ILE A 192 3.73 10.68 -10.79
CA ILE A 192 2.67 11.55 -10.26
C ILE A 192 1.82 12.04 -11.44
N LEU A 193 0.50 11.97 -11.28
CA LEU A 193 -0.46 12.56 -12.21
C LEU A 193 -0.90 13.91 -11.67
N ASP A 194 -0.81 14.93 -12.49
CA ASP A 194 -1.49 16.19 -12.22
C ASP A 194 -2.97 16.06 -12.64
N LEU A 195 -3.87 16.12 -11.66
CA LEU A 195 -5.32 16.05 -11.86
C LEU A 195 -5.93 17.47 -11.93
N GLY A 196 -5.11 18.52 -12.00
CA GLY A 196 -5.53 19.92 -12.02
C GLY A 196 -5.68 20.50 -10.61
N ASP A 197 -6.70 21.32 -10.40
CA ASP A 197 -6.89 22.08 -9.17
C ASP A 197 -6.93 21.20 -7.90
N ASN A 198 -6.20 21.63 -6.87
CA ASN A 198 -6.02 20.92 -5.59
C ASN A 198 -5.32 19.55 -5.68
N THR A 199 -4.54 19.31 -6.74
CA THR A 199 -3.62 18.17 -6.79
C THR A 199 -2.44 18.42 -5.86
N ILE A 200 -2.18 17.47 -4.95
CA ILE A 200 -1.05 17.57 -4.00
C ILE A 200 0.11 16.73 -4.49
N THR A 201 1.31 17.32 -4.45
CA THR A 201 2.55 16.63 -4.80
C THR A 201 3.05 15.81 -3.60
N PRO A 202 3.39 14.53 -3.79
CA PRO A 202 3.99 13.72 -2.73
C PRO A 202 5.44 14.09 -2.48
N GLN A 203 5.89 13.84 -1.25
CA GLN A 203 7.29 13.61 -0.95
C GLN A 203 7.63 12.16 -1.30
N ILE A 204 8.69 12.00 -2.09
CA ILE A 204 9.16 10.70 -2.57
C ILE A 204 10.33 10.25 -1.69
N TYR A 205 10.20 9.05 -1.12
CA TYR A 205 11.20 8.38 -0.30
C TYR A 205 11.61 7.05 -0.95
N ASP A 206 12.74 6.50 -0.51
CA ASP A 206 13.22 5.17 -0.90
C ASP A 206 13.33 4.99 -2.44
N ASP A 207 14.03 5.92 -3.10
CA ASP A 207 14.24 5.92 -4.56
C ASP A 207 12.96 5.73 -5.40
N GLY A 208 11.83 6.29 -4.95
CA GLY A 208 10.56 6.22 -5.69
C GLY A 208 9.54 5.22 -5.14
N HIS A 209 9.92 4.34 -4.22
CA HIS A 209 9.10 3.22 -3.79
C HIS A 209 8.07 3.62 -2.73
N GLN A 210 8.28 4.73 -2.03
CA GLN A 210 7.36 5.25 -1.03
C GLN A 210 6.96 6.69 -1.37
N LEU A 211 5.66 6.93 -1.53
CA LEU A 211 5.09 8.25 -1.79
C LEU A 211 4.24 8.68 -0.61
N VAL A 212 4.57 9.84 -0.03
CA VAL A 212 3.87 10.38 1.14
C VAL A 212 3.28 11.75 0.79
N TRP A 213 1.97 11.87 0.87
CA TRP A 213 1.25 13.12 0.69
C TRP A 213 0.79 13.65 2.05
N THR A 214 1.14 14.91 2.31
CA THR A 214 0.62 15.67 3.45
C THR A 214 -0.70 16.32 3.03
N LEU A 215 -1.81 15.90 3.63
CA LEU A 215 -3.14 16.39 3.28
C LEU A 215 -3.38 17.76 3.94
N ILE A 216 -4.02 18.68 3.20
CA ILE A 216 -4.33 20.04 3.63
C ILE A 216 -5.75 20.07 4.20
N PRO A 217 -5.92 20.33 5.51
CA PRO A 217 -7.24 20.38 6.12
C PRO A 217 -8.08 21.56 5.61
N GLY A 218 -9.40 21.38 5.54
CA GLY A 218 -10.31 22.42 5.07
C GLY A 218 -10.41 22.57 3.55
N GLN A 219 -9.72 21.72 2.79
CA GLN A 219 -9.74 21.72 1.33
C GLN A 219 -10.12 20.34 0.77
N LEU A 220 -10.49 20.31 -0.51
CA LEU A 220 -10.60 19.07 -1.26
C LEU A 220 -9.18 18.66 -1.67
N ASN A 221 -8.74 17.47 -1.29
CA ASN A 221 -7.41 16.95 -1.59
C ASN A 221 -7.54 15.94 -2.72
N ARG A 222 -6.85 16.17 -3.85
CA ARG A 222 -6.80 15.25 -4.99
C ARG A 222 -5.40 14.67 -5.13
N LEU A 223 -5.32 13.36 -5.29
CA LEU A 223 -4.07 12.63 -5.46
C LEU A 223 -4.21 11.70 -6.67
N GLY A 224 -3.25 11.78 -7.58
CA GLY A 224 -3.19 10.94 -8.77
C GLY A 224 -1.81 10.33 -8.94
N VAL A 225 -1.76 9.02 -9.13
CA VAL A 225 -0.48 8.30 -9.29
C VAL A 225 -0.62 7.10 -10.22
N VAL A 226 0.39 6.90 -11.09
CA VAL A 226 0.54 5.71 -11.92
C VAL A 226 1.73 4.91 -11.44
N TYR A 227 1.53 3.63 -11.15
CA TYR A 227 2.60 2.73 -10.75
C TYR A 227 2.50 1.38 -11.48
N TRP A 228 3.64 0.71 -11.58
CA TRP A 228 3.74 -0.61 -12.21
C TRP A 228 3.95 -1.69 -11.16
N VAL A 229 3.33 -2.84 -11.37
CA VAL A 229 3.46 -4.01 -10.49
C VAL A 229 3.92 -5.21 -11.34
N PRO A 230 4.95 -5.95 -10.93
CA PRO A 230 5.32 -7.20 -11.61
C PRO A 230 4.19 -8.22 -11.52
N SER A 231 3.99 -9.00 -12.59
CA SER A 231 3.18 -10.21 -12.56
C SER A 231 4.09 -11.44 -12.37
N PRO A 232 4.14 -12.04 -11.16
CA PRO A 232 4.99 -13.20 -10.90
C PRO A 232 4.64 -14.40 -11.79
N LEU A 233 3.38 -14.52 -12.20
CA LEU A 233 2.91 -15.59 -13.09
C LEU A 233 3.56 -15.48 -14.46
N GLY A 234 3.52 -14.30 -15.08
CA GLY A 234 4.15 -14.07 -16.38
C GLY A 234 5.67 -14.28 -16.35
N ILE A 235 6.32 -13.76 -15.31
CA ILE A 235 7.76 -13.95 -15.11
C ILE A 235 8.07 -15.44 -14.94
N GLY A 236 7.29 -16.16 -14.15
CA GLY A 236 7.42 -17.61 -13.95
C GLY A 236 7.29 -18.39 -15.26
N THR A 237 6.32 -18.04 -16.11
CA THR A 237 6.17 -18.67 -17.43
C THR A 237 7.40 -18.46 -18.31
N ILE A 238 7.95 -17.24 -18.36
CA ILE A 238 9.18 -16.96 -19.14
C ILE A 238 10.34 -17.82 -18.64
N VAL A 239 10.54 -17.93 -17.32
CA VAL A 239 11.60 -18.75 -16.74
C VAL A 239 11.43 -20.23 -17.12
N ILE A 240 10.21 -20.77 -17.04
CA ILE A 240 9.93 -22.16 -17.43
C ILE A 240 10.24 -22.36 -18.91
N VAL A 241 9.80 -21.46 -19.79
CA VAL A 241 10.08 -21.53 -21.23
C VAL A 241 11.58 -21.49 -21.50
N LEU A 242 12.33 -20.59 -20.84
CA LEU A 242 13.78 -20.51 -20.96
C LEU A 242 14.49 -21.77 -20.46
N LEU A 243 14.02 -22.37 -19.37
CA LEU A 243 14.56 -23.63 -18.86
C LEU A 243 14.31 -24.80 -19.82
N VAL A 244 13.12 -24.87 -20.42
CA VAL A 244 12.79 -25.89 -21.42
C VAL A 244 13.64 -25.71 -22.68
N LEU A 245 13.74 -24.48 -23.20
CA LEU A 245 14.57 -24.16 -24.37
C LEU A 245 16.06 -24.39 -24.09
N GLY A 246 16.54 -24.00 -22.92
CA GLY A 246 17.92 -24.23 -22.48
C GLY A 246 18.22 -25.71 -22.33
N GLY A 247 17.31 -26.48 -21.73
CA GLY A 247 17.42 -27.94 -21.63
C GLY A 247 17.42 -28.61 -23.00
N PHE A 248 16.58 -28.14 -23.92
CA PHE A 248 16.55 -28.62 -25.30
C PHE A 248 17.87 -28.31 -26.03
N TRP A 249 18.38 -27.09 -25.92
CA TRP A 249 19.65 -26.69 -26.53
C TRP A 249 20.84 -27.48 -25.97
N VAL A 250 20.89 -27.73 -24.65
CA VAL A 250 21.94 -28.56 -24.05
C VAL A 250 21.87 -30.00 -24.55
N LYS A 251 20.67 -30.57 -24.69
CA LYS A 251 20.47 -31.97 -25.09
C LYS A 251 20.69 -32.18 -26.59
N TYR A 252 20.15 -31.30 -27.43
CA TYR A 252 20.09 -31.50 -28.88
C TYR A 252 21.03 -30.58 -29.66
N LYS A 253 21.67 -29.58 -29.01
CA LYS A 253 22.50 -28.53 -29.65
C LYS A 253 21.81 -27.76 -30.78
N SER A 254 20.50 -27.91 -30.92
CA SER A 254 19.64 -27.21 -31.88
C SER A 254 18.48 -26.55 -31.13
N PHE A 255 17.81 -25.62 -31.78
CA PHE A 255 16.57 -25.06 -31.24
C PHE A 255 15.37 -25.91 -31.69
N PRO A 256 14.31 -26.01 -30.88
CA PRO A 256 13.11 -26.72 -31.29
C PRO A 256 12.50 -26.02 -32.51
N GLY A 257 12.35 -26.75 -33.62
CA GLY A 257 11.81 -26.22 -34.88
C GLY A 257 12.85 -25.96 -35.98
N THR A 258 14.16 -26.08 -35.71
CA THR A 258 15.15 -26.12 -36.79
C THR A 258 15.24 -27.55 -37.34
N SER A 259 14.38 -27.92 -38.29
CA SER A 259 14.64 -29.08 -39.15
C SER A 259 15.87 -28.76 -39.98
N THR A 260 17.01 -29.36 -39.65
CA THR A 260 18.10 -29.52 -40.61
C THR A 260 17.58 -30.47 -41.69
N ALA A 261 17.23 -29.91 -42.84
CA ALA A 261 17.13 -30.64 -44.09
C ALA A 261 18.52 -31.13 -44.50
#